data_AF-B0NRT0-F1
#
_entry.id   AF-B0NRT0-F1
#
_cell.length_a   1.000
_cell.length_b   1.000
_cell.length_c   1.000
_cell.angle_alpha   90.00
_cell.angle_beta   90.00
_cell.angle_gamma   90.00
#
_symmetry.space_group_name_H-M   'P 1'
#
loop_
_entity.id
_entity.type
_entity.pdbx_description
1 polymer ?
#
loop_
_entity_poly.entity_id
_entity_poly.type
_entity_poly.pdbx_seq_one_letter_code
_entity_poly.pdbx_strand_id
1 'polypeptide(L)'
;MGLLNIISNEVKAAIGYQQNFADLLTAKDVTRALSMMKAHAEEAANNLREYKIDTHKVMERKDRAVYDKKGNFLRWSKRWKIPIPYPQFINEISLVFLYGRPVKWQQLSTGTDYAFQNYKDWLNEIHFNAKVREAKRLAGAEGISAILYHVYRDSDNKPSLLLNVLSRENNDDIYTIRDQYKRITAFAWGYYLTEAGNNTVYHVDIYTKETVYRAKRGKMGWEVEIKDNPIGKIPVLIFEQTPEHKEVQPMIERSEIMESTDADTNDRFSNPAMVATSEILNSLPKSEEEAKLFILKNGGDVRYLTWNEASESKKNEFERLDKHILSKSFTPNIDFDNMKSLGNLSAKAIRKVMLLAVIKAERHKEKHDDYMKRHANLMIAILGNVLDYRHKAEYDALLLRHEFQEPFGEDVSELLADLSKQYNDGALSRETYVELSYLVKDAKQEIERLKQEEAERMEQQMELNKMDVFGGAE
;
A
#
# COMPACT_ATOMS: atom_id res chain seq x y z
N MET A 1 35.16 -28.53 18.67
CA MET A 1 34.71 -27.51 19.65
C MET A 1 34.72 -26.12 19.03
N GLY A 2 33.83 -25.82 18.08
CA GLY A 2 33.91 -24.56 17.30
C GLY A 2 32.58 -23.90 16.95
N LEU A 3 31.48 -24.65 16.82
CA LEU A 3 30.18 -24.07 16.46
C LEU A 3 29.33 -23.64 17.67
N LEU A 4 29.37 -24.39 18.78
CA LEU A 4 28.61 -24.07 20.00
C LEU A 4 29.11 -22.80 20.70
N ASN A 5 30.42 -22.54 20.69
CA ASN A 5 31.00 -21.36 21.33
C ASN A 5 30.71 -20.07 20.56
N ILE A 6 30.65 -20.10 19.22
CA ILE A 6 30.33 -18.94 18.38
C ILE A 6 28.86 -18.53 18.58
N ILE A 7 27.93 -19.49 18.55
CA ILE A 7 26.51 -19.24 18.84
C ILE A 7 26.34 -18.69 20.27
N SER A 8 27.10 -19.22 21.25
CA SER A 8 27.00 -18.74 22.65
C SER A 8 27.53 -17.32 22.85
N ASN A 9 28.60 -16.93 22.16
CA ASN A 9 29.21 -15.61 22.30
C ASN A 9 28.38 -14.53 21.59
N GLU A 10 27.76 -14.85 20.46
CA GLU A 10 26.87 -13.94 19.74
C GLU A 10 25.54 -13.73 20.46
N VAL A 11 24.98 -14.80 21.04
CA VAL A 11 23.81 -14.69 21.92
C VAL A 11 24.15 -13.86 23.17
N LYS A 12 25.34 -14.04 23.76
CA LYS A 12 25.81 -13.20 24.88
C LYS A 12 26.01 -11.73 24.49
N ALA A 13 26.47 -11.43 23.28
CA ALA A 13 26.62 -10.06 22.80
C ALA A 13 25.26 -9.36 22.59
N ALA A 14 24.29 -10.07 22.01
CA ALA A 14 22.92 -9.57 21.87
C ALA A 14 22.24 -9.38 23.24
N ILE A 15 22.43 -10.33 24.17
CA ILE A 15 21.94 -10.24 25.55
C ILE A 15 22.63 -9.08 26.29
N GLY A 16 23.94 -8.88 26.11
CA GLY A 16 24.68 -7.76 26.72
C GLY A 16 24.21 -6.39 26.21
N TYR A 17 23.88 -6.28 24.92
CA TYR A 17 23.27 -5.06 24.36
C TYR A 17 21.86 -4.83 24.92
N GLN A 18 21.06 -5.89 25.06
CA GLN A 18 19.73 -5.81 25.67
C GLN A 18 19.78 -5.48 27.15
N GLN A 19 20.75 -6.01 27.90
CA GLN A 19 20.97 -5.65 29.31
C GLN A 19 21.34 -4.18 29.43
N ASN A 20 22.33 -3.70 28.68
CA ASN A 20 22.67 -2.27 28.65
C ASN A 20 21.48 -1.38 28.27
N PHE A 21 20.63 -1.82 27.33
CA PHE A 21 19.43 -1.08 26.93
C PHE A 21 18.35 -1.07 28.02
N ALA A 22 18.08 -2.21 28.66
CA ALA A 22 17.12 -2.33 29.76
C ALA A 22 17.60 -1.56 31.01
N ASP A 23 18.91 -1.55 31.29
CA ASP A 23 19.50 -0.82 32.39
C ASP A 23 19.33 0.69 32.21
N LEU A 24 19.50 1.21 30.98
CA LEU A 24 19.24 2.62 30.67
C LEU A 24 17.77 3.01 30.88
N LEU A 25 16.84 2.14 30.49
CA LEU A 25 15.41 2.38 30.69
C LEU A 25 15.02 2.33 32.16
N THR A 26 15.63 1.42 32.94
CA THR A 26 15.46 1.33 34.40
C THR A 26 16.06 2.55 35.10
N ALA A 27 17.17 3.08 34.59
CA ALA A 27 17.80 4.32 35.05
C ALA A 27 17.09 5.60 34.58
N LYS A 28 15.96 5.49 33.87
CA LYS A 28 15.18 6.61 33.30
C LYS A 28 15.96 7.47 32.29
N ASP A 29 17.02 6.93 31.70
CA ASP A 29 17.80 7.59 30.64
C ASP A 29 17.26 7.20 29.25
N VAL A 30 16.00 7.56 29.00
CA VAL A 30 15.27 7.21 27.77
C VAL A 30 15.88 7.88 26.54
N THR A 31 16.46 9.08 26.69
CA THR A 31 17.10 9.78 25.58
C THR A 31 18.31 9.01 25.03
N ARG A 32 19.18 8.46 25.91
CA ARG A 32 20.27 7.60 25.45
C ARG A 32 19.76 6.28 24.88
N ALA A 33 18.75 5.68 25.50
CA ALA A 33 18.12 4.48 24.96
C ALA A 33 17.58 4.70 23.52
N LEU A 34 16.90 5.82 23.26
CA LEU A 34 16.42 6.15 21.91
C LEU A 34 17.54 6.42 20.92
N SER A 35 18.66 7.00 21.36
CA SER A 35 19.84 7.20 20.49
C SER A 35 20.48 5.88 20.04
N MET A 36 20.24 4.79 20.77
CA MET A 36 20.67 3.44 20.39
C MET A 36 19.72 2.75 19.40
N MET A 37 18.56 3.35 19.11
CA MET A 37 17.57 2.84 18.16
C MET A 37 17.73 3.51 16.80
N LYS A 38 17.38 2.80 15.72
CA LYS A 38 17.23 3.43 14.41
C LYS A 38 15.93 4.24 14.40
N ALA A 39 16.06 5.56 14.32
CA ALA A 39 14.95 6.47 14.06
C ALA A 39 14.62 6.48 12.57
N HIS A 40 13.35 6.35 12.21
CA HIS A 40 12.92 6.38 10.80
C HIS A 40 12.19 7.68 10.42
N ALA A 41 11.97 8.58 11.38
CA ALA A 41 11.19 9.80 11.17
C ALA A 41 11.76 10.73 10.10
N GLU A 42 13.08 10.87 10.00
CA GLU A 42 13.74 11.73 9.01
C GLU A 42 13.62 11.16 7.58
N GLU A 43 13.93 9.87 7.42
CA GLU A 43 13.79 9.16 6.15
C GLU A 43 12.33 9.20 5.66
N ALA A 44 11.39 8.94 6.57
CA ALA A 44 9.96 8.99 6.29
C ALA A 44 9.49 10.40 5.89
N ALA A 45 9.92 11.44 6.61
CA ALA A 45 9.57 12.82 6.28
C ALA A 45 10.12 13.25 4.90
N ASN A 46 11.33 12.82 4.54
CA ASN A 46 11.90 13.12 3.23
C ASN A 46 11.11 12.44 2.10
N ASN A 47 10.79 11.15 2.25
CA ASN A 47 9.98 10.42 1.27
C ASN A 47 8.56 11.00 1.14
N LEU A 48 7.97 11.46 2.25
CA LEU A 48 6.65 12.09 2.24
C LEU A 48 6.63 13.41 1.45
N ARG A 49 7.74 14.16 1.43
CA ARG A 49 7.86 15.38 0.61
C ARG A 49 7.80 15.09 -0.88
N GLU A 50 8.39 13.98 -1.31
CA GLU A 50 8.35 13.51 -2.70
C GLU A 50 6.98 12.92 -3.07
N TYR A 51 6.24 12.39 -2.08
CA TYR A 51 4.93 11.78 -2.30
C TYR A 51 3.79 12.80 -2.35
N LYS A 52 3.79 13.83 -1.50
CA LYS A 52 2.67 14.80 -1.40
C LYS A 52 2.80 15.93 -2.42
N ILE A 53 1.73 16.12 -3.19
CA ILE A 53 1.63 17.07 -4.31
C ILE A 53 1.99 18.50 -3.90
N ASP A 54 1.60 18.92 -2.70
CA ASP A 54 1.84 20.26 -2.16
C ASP A 54 3.31 20.53 -1.82
N THR A 55 4.10 19.48 -1.59
CA THR A 55 5.52 19.55 -1.26
C THR A 55 6.44 19.15 -2.41
N HIS A 56 5.89 18.82 -3.59
CA HIS A 56 6.70 18.52 -4.77
C HIS A 56 7.62 19.70 -5.11
N LYS A 57 8.81 19.38 -5.64
CA LYS A 57 9.84 20.36 -5.99
C LYS A 57 9.37 21.44 -6.97
N VAL A 58 8.41 21.14 -7.84
CA VAL A 58 7.79 22.12 -8.75
C VAL A 58 7.12 23.27 -8.00
N MET A 59 6.66 23.04 -6.76
CA MET A 59 6.04 24.05 -5.91
C MET A 59 7.04 25.12 -5.44
N GLU A 60 8.34 24.78 -5.39
CA GLU A 60 9.42 25.70 -5.01
C GLU A 60 9.80 26.67 -6.14
N ARG A 61 9.23 26.50 -7.34
CA ARG A 61 9.51 27.36 -8.49
C ARG A 61 9.21 28.82 -8.15
N LYS A 62 10.23 29.67 -8.22
CA LYS A 62 10.10 31.10 -7.92
C LYS A 62 9.44 31.85 -9.08
N ASP A 63 8.64 32.84 -8.72
CA ASP A 63 8.08 33.82 -9.65
C ASP A 63 9.19 34.57 -10.38
N ARG A 64 8.88 35.06 -11.58
CA ARG A 64 9.86 35.80 -12.39
C ARG A 64 9.81 37.28 -12.04
N ALA A 65 10.95 37.87 -11.69
CA ALA A 65 11.08 39.32 -11.63
C ALA A 65 11.04 39.91 -13.05
N VAL A 66 10.15 40.87 -13.27
CA VAL A 66 10.07 41.65 -14.51
C VAL A 66 10.74 43.00 -14.26
N TYR A 67 11.66 43.39 -15.15
CA TYR A 67 12.40 44.64 -15.08
C TYR A 67 12.03 45.57 -16.24
N ASP A 68 12.17 46.87 -16.05
CA ASP A 68 12.02 47.86 -17.11
C ASP A 68 13.24 47.87 -18.06
N LYS A 69 13.18 48.68 -19.13
CA LYS A 69 14.30 48.85 -20.09
C LYS A 69 15.56 49.46 -19.45
N LYS A 70 15.47 50.02 -18.25
CA LYS A 70 16.55 50.66 -17.49
C LYS A 70 17.08 49.78 -16.35
N GLY A 71 16.55 48.56 -16.19
CA GLY A 71 16.96 47.59 -15.17
C GLY A 71 16.24 47.72 -13.82
N ASN A 72 15.23 48.57 -13.68
CA ASN A 72 14.47 48.70 -12.42
C ASN A 72 13.41 47.62 -12.30
N PHE A 73 13.21 47.09 -11.09
CA PHE A 73 12.16 46.11 -10.81
C PHE A 73 10.77 46.71 -11.03
N LEU A 74 9.94 46.07 -11.85
CA LEU A 74 8.56 46.47 -12.10
C LEU A 74 7.58 45.67 -11.23
N ARG A 75 7.60 44.34 -11.37
CA ARG A 75 6.66 43.45 -10.68
C ARG A 75 7.11 41.99 -10.74
N TRP A 76 6.52 41.17 -9.88
CA TRP A 76 6.58 39.72 -10.00
C TRP A 76 5.56 39.23 -11.04
N SER A 77 6.03 38.40 -11.97
CA SER A 77 5.18 37.59 -12.84
C SER A 77 5.04 36.22 -12.23
N LYS A 78 3.81 35.87 -11.85
CA LYS A 78 3.46 34.53 -11.39
C LYS A 78 3.86 33.49 -12.44
N ARG A 79 4.31 32.34 -11.97
CA ARG A 79 4.56 31.16 -12.81
C ARG A 79 3.66 30.02 -12.40
N TRP A 80 3.25 29.22 -13.36
CA TRP A 80 2.51 27.98 -13.11
C TRP A 80 3.39 26.97 -12.37
N LYS A 81 2.72 26.23 -11.49
CA LYS A 81 3.24 25.14 -10.67
C LYS A 81 2.21 24.02 -10.76
N ILE A 82 2.49 23.05 -11.61
CA ILE A 82 1.57 21.96 -11.93
C ILE A 82 2.21 20.66 -11.45
N PRO A 83 1.95 20.25 -10.21
CA PRO A 83 2.34 18.95 -9.70
C PRO A 83 1.39 17.85 -10.21
N ILE A 84 1.93 16.66 -10.48
CA ILE A 84 1.21 15.52 -11.06
C ILE A 84 1.27 14.33 -10.07
N PRO A 85 0.13 13.71 -9.71
CA PRO A 85 0.05 12.68 -8.67
C PRO A 85 0.53 11.28 -9.11
N TYR A 86 1.64 11.20 -9.84
CA TYR A 86 2.26 9.91 -10.20
C TYR A 86 2.59 9.05 -8.96
N PRO A 87 3.18 9.61 -7.87
CA PRO A 87 3.50 8.83 -6.67
C PRO A 87 2.27 8.15 -6.05
N GLN A 88 1.15 8.87 -5.90
CA GLN A 88 -0.10 8.30 -5.36
C GLN A 88 -0.63 7.18 -6.26
N PHE A 89 -0.68 7.44 -7.57
CA PHE A 89 -1.21 6.49 -8.53
C PHE A 89 -0.42 5.18 -8.54
N ILE A 90 0.92 5.24 -8.64
CA ILE A 90 1.80 4.08 -8.64
C ILE A 90 1.62 3.24 -7.35
N ASN A 91 1.53 3.90 -6.20
CA ASN A 91 1.38 3.22 -4.92
C ASN A 91 0.01 2.53 -4.78
N GLU A 92 -1.06 3.20 -5.19
CA GLU A 92 -2.42 2.66 -5.11
C GLU A 92 -2.60 1.45 -6.03
N ILE A 93 -2.07 1.50 -7.26
CA ILE A 93 -2.09 0.35 -8.16
C ILE A 93 -1.33 -0.83 -7.55
N SER A 94 -0.13 -0.61 -7.03
CA SER A 94 0.63 -1.65 -6.31
C SER A 94 -0.16 -2.24 -5.12
N LEU A 95 -0.90 -1.41 -4.40
CA LEU A 95 -1.74 -1.85 -3.28
C LEU A 95 -2.89 -2.75 -3.74
N VAL A 96 -3.60 -2.37 -4.80
CA VAL A 96 -4.72 -3.14 -5.33
C VAL A 96 -4.26 -4.52 -5.80
N PHE A 97 -3.09 -4.61 -6.43
CA PHE A 97 -2.58 -5.89 -6.91
C PHE A 97 -2.14 -6.84 -5.79
N LEU A 98 -1.76 -6.32 -4.62
CA LEU A 98 -1.32 -7.13 -3.49
C LEU A 98 -2.45 -7.45 -2.48
N TYR A 99 -3.27 -6.45 -2.14
CA TYR A 99 -4.31 -6.51 -1.11
C TYR A 99 -5.69 -6.06 -1.60
N GLY A 100 -5.91 -6.00 -2.92
CA GLY A 100 -7.22 -5.69 -3.49
C GLY A 100 -8.28 -6.68 -3.02
N ARG A 101 -7.91 -7.97 -2.99
CA ARG A 101 -8.67 -9.02 -2.31
C ARG A 101 -8.02 -9.34 -0.95
N PRO A 102 -8.82 -9.65 0.09
CA PRO A 102 -8.31 -10.08 1.38
C PRO A 102 -7.37 -11.29 1.27
N VAL A 103 -6.44 -11.41 2.21
CA VAL A 103 -5.61 -12.62 2.32
C VAL A 103 -6.48 -13.80 2.73
N LYS A 104 -6.36 -14.92 2.03
CA LYS A 104 -7.08 -16.16 2.38
C LYS A 104 -6.30 -16.88 3.46
N TRP A 105 -6.99 -17.23 4.55
CA TRP A 105 -6.42 -18.01 5.66
C TRP A 105 -6.96 -19.44 5.61
N GLN A 106 -6.08 -20.41 5.78
CA GLN A 106 -6.38 -21.84 5.77
C GLN A 106 -5.82 -22.49 7.04
N GLN A 107 -6.59 -23.40 7.62
CA GLN A 107 -6.16 -24.25 8.72
C GLN A 107 -5.45 -25.48 8.18
N LEU A 108 -4.25 -25.76 8.68
CA LEU A 108 -3.48 -26.97 8.36
C LEU A 108 -3.54 -28.02 9.47
N SER A 109 -3.86 -27.63 10.69
CA SER A 109 -3.95 -28.50 11.87
C SER A 109 -5.31 -29.17 12.00
N THR A 110 -5.34 -30.39 12.54
CA THR A 110 -6.57 -31.13 12.87
C THR A 110 -6.99 -30.86 14.31
N GLY A 111 -8.30 -30.71 14.56
CA GLY A 111 -8.83 -30.54 15.92
C GLY A 111 -8.66 -29.13 16.53
N THR A 112 -8.40 -28.12 15.70
CA THR A 112 -8.23 -26.70 16.12
C THR A 112 -9.30 -25.79 15.51
N ASP A 113 -10.47 -26.35 15.20
CA ASP A 113 -11.51 -25.68 14.40
C ASP A 113 -12.09 -24.46 15.14
N TYR A 114 -12.25 -24.56 16.45
CA TYR A 114 -12.68 -23.46 17.30
C TYR A 114 -11.68 -22.29 17.25
N ALA A 115 -10.40 -22.58 17.48
CA ALA A 115 -9.34 -21.58 17.42
C ALA A 115 -9.24 -20.90 16.04
N PHE A 116 -9.41 -21.67 14.94
CA PHE A 116 -9.38 -21.12 13.59
C PHE A 116 -10.61 -20.26 13.27
N GLN A 117 -11.80 -20.66 13.73
CA GLN A 117 -13.01 -19.88 13.53
C GLN A 117 -12.92 -18.57 14.32
N ASN A 118 -12.53 -18.63 15.60
CA ASN A 118 -12.34 -17.44 16.42
C ASN A 118 -11.25 -16.51 15.84
N TYR A 119 -10.17 -17.07 15.29
CA TYR A 119 -9.16 -16.28 14.57
C TYR A 119 -9.79 -15.49 13.41
N LYS A 120 -10.61 -16.12 12.56
CA LYS A 120 -11.29 -15.45 11.45
C LYS A 120 -12.28 -14.39 11.92
N ASP A 121 -13.01 -14.65 12.99
CA ASP A 121 -13.97 -13.70 13.57
C ASP A 121 -13.23 -12.46 14.10
N TRP A 122 -12.12 -12.66 14.82
CA TRP A 122 -11.27 -11.56 15.29
C TRP A 122 -10.65 -10.75 14.15
N LEU A 123 -10.24 -11.36 13.03
CA LEU A 123 -9.74 -10.62 11.87
C LEU A 123 -10.78 -9.64 11.31
N ASN A 124 -12.05 -10.01 11.36
CA ASN A 124 -13.16 -9.16 10.94
C ASN A 124 -13.43 -8.06 11.98
N GLU A 125 -13.45 -8.41 13.26
CA GLU A 125 -13.68 -7.48 14.37
C GLU A 125 -12.65 -6.35 14.42
N ILE A 126 -11.36 -6.68 14.26
CA ILE A 126 -10.28 -5.67 14.27
C ILE A 126 -10.06 -4.99 12.90
N HIS A 127 -10.90 -5.29 11.92
CA HIS A 127 -10.81 -4.81 10.54
C HIS A 127 -9.40 -4.97 9.93
N PHE A 128 -8.78 -6.14 10.15
CA PHE A 128 -7.37 -6.37 9.78
C PHE A 128 -7.08 -6.06 8.30
N ASN A 129 -7.99 -6.46 7.40
CA ASN A 129 -7.85 -6.22 5.96
C ASN A 129 -7.80 -4.72 5.60
N ALA A 130 -8.52 -3.86 6.33
CA ALA A 130 -8.44 -2.42 6.12
C ALA A 130 -7.11 -1.87 6.64
N LYS A 131 -6.68 -2.32 7.82
CA LYS A 131 -5.43 -1.88 8.46
C LYS A 131 -4.19 -2.32 7.71
N VAL A 132 -4.16 -3.52 7.13
CA VAL A 132 -3.04 -3.99 6.30
C VAL A 132 -2.91 -3.18 5.02
N ARG A 133 -4.03 -2.80 4.40
CA ARG A 133 -4.05 -1.93 3.21
C ARG A 133 -3.56 -0.53 3.56
N GLU A 134 -4.06 0.04 4.65
CA GLU A 134 -3.61 1.33 5.17
C GLU A 134 -2.10 1.33 5.43
N ALA A 135 -1.59 0.33 6.15
CA ALA A 135 -0.17 0.19 6.44
C ALA A 135 0.69 0.03 5.17
N LYS A 136 0.28 -0.82 4.21
CA LYS A 136 0.99 -0.96 2.92
C LYS A 136 1.05 0.37 2.17
N ARG A 137 -0.07 1.11 2.12
CA ARG A 137 -0.13 2.41 1.44
C ARG A 137 0.86 3.38 2.06
N LEU A 138 0.83 3.51 3.39
CA LEU A 138 1.73 4.40 4.12
C LEU A 138 3.19 4.01 3.92
N ALA A 139 3.53 2.73 4.06
CA ALA A 139 4.89 2.25 3.78
C ALA A 139 5.33 2.54 2.33
N GLY A 140 4.41 2.60 1.37
CA GLY A 140 4.72 2.91 -0.03
C GLY A 140 4.92 4.39 -0.31
N ALA A 141 4.41 5.24 0.59
CA ALA A 141 4.56 6.69 0.56
C ALA A 141 5.84 7.11 1.31
N GLU A 142 5.98 6.71 2.58
CA GLU A 142 7.04 7.18 3.46
C GLU A 142 8.18 6.16 3.69
N GLY A 143 8.03 4.92 3.20
CA GLY A 143 9.06 3.86 3.24
C GLY A 143 8.97 2.93 4.47
N ILE A 144 8.34 3.38 5.55
CA ILE A 144 8.06 2.57 6.73
C ILE A 144 6.64 2.80 7.20
N SER A 145 6.00 1.77 7.74
CA SER A 145 4.81 1.92 8.58
C SER A 145 4.76 0.75 9.56
N ALA A 146 3.91 0.84 10.58
CA ALA A 146 3.73 -0.28 11.51
C ALA A 146 2.27 -0.45 11.90
N ILE A 147 1.88 -1.68 12.24
CA ILE A 147 0.61 -1.99 12.91
C ILE A 147 0.94 -2.42 14.32
N LEU A 148 0.50 -1.62 15.30
CA LEU A 148 0.62 -1.91 16.72
C LEU A 148 -0.64 -2.65 17.21
N TYR A 149 -0.42 -3.77 17.89
CA TYR A 149 -1.45 -4.60 18.49
C TYR A 149 -1.62 -4.15 19.95
N HIS A 150 -2.57 -3.25 20.17
CA HIS A 150 -2.85 -2.71 21.49
C HIS A 150 -3.90 -3.54 22.21
N VAL A 151 -3.49 -4.26 23.25
CA VAL A 151 -4.40 -5.03 24.10
C VAL A 151 -4.84 -4.17 25.28
N TYR A 152 -6.15 -4.11 25.49
CA TYR A 152 -6.78 -3.31 26.54
C TYR A 152 -7.97 -4.07 27.15
N ARG A 153 -8.58 -3.49 28.19
CA ARG A 153 -9.84 -3.99 28.74
C ARG A 153 -10.97 -3.08 28.29
N ASP A 154 -12.02 -3.66 27.75
CA ASP A 154 -13.21 -2.93 27.30
C ASP A 154 -14.05 -2.42 28.48
N SER A 155 -15.18 -1.77 28.18
CA SER A 155 -16.14 -1.28 29.19
C SER A 155 -16.72 -2.38 30.07
N ASP A 156 -16.75 -3.63 29.56
CA ASP A 156 -17.24 -4.81 30.26
C ASP A 156 -16.12 -5.54 31.03
N ASN A 157 -14.93 -4.92 31.10
CA ASN A 157 -13.72 -5.46 31.72
C ASN A 157 -13.24 -6.79 31.08
N LYS A 158 -13.65 -7.06 29.83
CA LYS A 158 -13.15 -8.18 29.03
C LYS A 158 -11.90 -7.74 28.26
N PRO A 159 -10.93 -8.65 28.05
CA PRO A 159 -9.76 -8.35 27.25
C PRO A 159 -10.17 -8.17 25.79
N SER A 160 -9.72 -7.09 25.17
CA SER A 160 -9.98 -6.76 23.77
C SER A 160 -8.70 -6.27 23.07
N LEU A 161 -8.73 -6.21 21.75
CA LEU A 161 -7.59 -5.90 20.88
C LEU A 161 -7.95 -4.79 19.90
N LEU A 162 -7.10 -3.77 19.84
CA LEU A 162 -7.16 -2.68 18.87
C LEU A 162 -5.91 -2.68 17.99
N LEU A 163 -6.09 -2.43 16.69
CA LEU A 163 -5.00 -2.22 15.75
C LEU A 163 -4.81 -0.75 15.43
N ASN A 164 -3.64 -0.21 15.78
CA ASN A 164 -3.25 1.15 15.44
C ASN A 164 -2.21 1.11 14.31
N VAL A 165 -2.49 1.85 13.23
CA VAL A 165 -1.54 2.00 12.13
C VAL A 165 -0.70 3.24 12.40
N LEU A 166 0.60 3.01 12.60
CA LEU A 166 1.59 4.01 12.96
C LEU A 166 2.32 4.46 11.69
N SER A 167 2.41 5.77 11.51
CA SER A 167 3.11 6.40 10.38
C SER A 167 3.57 7.81 10.71
N ARG A 168 4.55 8.30 9.96
CA ARG A 168 5.01 9.69 10.09
C ARG A 168 3.92 10.67 9.70
N GLU A 169 3.09 10.31 8.72
CA GLU A 169 1.89 11.06 8.34
C GLU A 169 0.89 11.22 9.50
N ASN A 170 0.73 10.20 10.35
CA ASN A 170 -0.12 10.23 11.54
C ASN A 170 0.55 10.91 12.75
N ASN A 171 1.73 11.51 12.57
CA ASN A 171 2.58 12.10 13.61
C ASN A 171 3.13 11.09 14.63
N ASP A 172 3.34 9.84 14.20
CA ASP A 172 3.99 8.81 15.00
C ASP A 172 5.48 8.72 14.65
N ASP A 173 6.32 8.64 15.69
CA ASP A 173 7.74 8.35 15.55
C ASP A 173 8.00 6.86 15.74
N ILE A 174 8.52 6.21 14.71
CA ILE A 174 8.87 4.79 14.74
C ILE A 174 10.37 4.61 14.99
N TYR A 175 10.70 3.82 16.00
CA TYR A 175 12.07 3.42 16.32
C TYR A 175 12.21 1.90 16.35
N THR A 176 13.30 1.38 15.80
CA THR A 176 13.56 -0.07 15.81
C THR A 176 14.98 -0.41 16.26
N ILE A 177 15.12 -1.50 17.00
CA ILE A 177 16.41 -2.17 17.23
C ILE A 177 16.37 -3.52 16.53
N ARG A 178 17.42 -3.81 15.76
CA ARG A 178 17.63 -5.09 15.12
C ARG A 178 18.92 -5.72 15.62
N ASP A 179 18.93 -7.05 15.71
CA ASP A 179 20.16 -7.79 15.90
C ASP A 179 20.96 -7.92 14.59
N GLN A 180 22.14 -8.54 14.66
CA GLN A 180 23.00 -8.81 13.51
C GLN A 180 22.33 -9.68 12.43
N TYR A 181 21.28 -10.42 12.79
CA TYR A 181 20.48 -11.26 11.90
C TYR A 181 19.25 -10.53 11.35
N LYS A 182 19.15 -9.21 11.55
CA LYS A 182 18.03 -8.36 11.15
C LYS A 182 16.71 -8.66 11.86
N ARG A 183 16.73 -9.42 12.96
CA ARG A 183 15.54 -9.70 13.78
C ARG A 183 15.29 -8.53 14.72
N ILE A 184 14.03 -8.13 14.86
CA ILE A 184 13.62 -7.04 15.74
C ILE A 184 13.72 -7.49 17.19
N THR A 185 14.51 -6.80 18.00
CA THR A 185 14.69 -7.06 19.43
C THR A 185 13.89 -6.11 20.31
N ALA A 186 13.72 -4.86 19.86
CA ALA A 186 12.87 -3.87 20.50
C ALA A 186 12.23 -2.94 19.45
N PHE A 187 11.04 -2.46 19.78
CA PHE A 187 10.29 -1.49 18.99
C PHE A 187 9.89 -0.34 19.91
N ALA A 188 9.93 0.91 19.44
CA ALA A 188 9.38 2.02 20.19
C ALA A 188 8.49 2.90 19.31
N TRP A 189 7.45 3.40 19.95
CA TRP A 189 6.46 4.30 19.38
C TRP A 189 6.46 5.60 20.16
N GLY A 190 6.89 6.68 19.50
CA GLY A 190 6.81 8.04 20.03
C GLY A 190 5.57 8.75 19.52
N TYR A 191 4.85 9.43 20.42
CA TYR A 191 3.64 10.18 20.09
C TYR A 191 3.46 11.38 21.01
N TYR A 192 2.69 12.35 20.56
CA TYR A 192 2.32 13.53 21.35
C TYR A 192 0.89 13.39 21.86
N LEU A 193 0.69 13.58 23.16
CA LEU A 193 -0.63 13.54 23.78
C LEU A 193 -0.89 14.87 24.52
N THR A 194 -2.06 15.45 24.30
CA THR A 194 -2.50 16.66 25.01
C THR A 194 -3.14 16.25 26.32
N GLU A 195 -2.45 16.53 27.42
CA GLU A 195 -2.95 16.21 28.77
C GLU A 195 -3.83 17.33 29.33
N ALA A 196 -4.49 17.03 30.46
CA ALA A 196 -5.32 17.99 31.19
C ALA A 196 -4.53 19.30 31.46
N GLY A 197 -5.08 20.43 31.01
CA GLY A 197 -4.43 21.73 31.08
C GLY A 197 -3.79 22.21 29.77
N ASN A 198 -4.08 21.56 28.63
CA ASN A 198 -3.64 21.96 27.28
C ASN A 198 -2.11 21.92 27.07
N ASN A 199 -1.40 21.08 27.84
CA ASN A 199 0.02 20.84 27.67
C ASN A 199 0.22 19.62 26.77
N THR A 200 0.92 19.80 25.65
CA THR A 200 1.32 18.69 24.79
C THR A 200 2.57 18.04 25.36
N VAL A 201 2.46 16.77 25.75
CA VAL A 201 3.56 15.97 26.31
C VAL A 201 3.98 14.91 25.30
N TYR A 202 5.28 14.67 25.20
CA TYR A 202 5.83 13.61 24.37
C TYR A 202 5.92 12.31 25.17
N HIS A 203 5.31 11.26 24.63
CA HIS A 203 5.31 9.91 25.19
C HIS A 203 6.09 8.98 24.26
N VAL A 204 6.73 7.98 24.85
CA VAL A 204 7.43 6.94 24.11
C VAL A 204 7.17 5.59 24.76
N ASP A 205 6.48 4.71 24.05
CA ASP A 205 6.21 3.34 24.48
C ASP A 205 7.19 2.39 23.81
N ILE A 206 8.03 1.72 24.60
CA ILE A 206 9.05 0.79 24.16
C ILE A 206 8.60 -0.64 24.47
N TYR A 207 8.48 -1.45 23.43
CA TYR A 207 8.05 -2.82 23.48
C TYR A 207 9.21 -3.77 23.26
N THR A 208 9.44 -4.64 24.24
CA THR A 208 10.30 -5.81 24.12
C THR A 208 9.46 -7.09 24.18
N LYS A 209 10.11 -8.25 24.06
CA LYS A 209 9.42 -9.54 24.14
C LYS A 209 8.71 -9.73 25.49
N GLU A 210 9.34 -9.30 26.57
CA GLU A 210 8.94 -9.62 27.95
C GLU A 210 8.40 -8.41 28.70
N THR A 211 8.86 -7.20 28.38
CA THR A 211 8.48 -5.98 29.10
C THR A 211 8.08 -4.86 28.14
N VAL A 212 7.16 -4.03 28.60
CA VAL A 212 6.73 -2.78 27.97
C VAL A 212 7.11 -1.63 28.90
N TYR A 213 7.88 -0.68 28.38
CA TYR A 213 8.25 0.54 29.08
C TYR A 213 7.44 1.69 28.52
N ARG A 214 6.61 2.34 29.36
CA ARG A 214 5.88 3.54 28.98
C ARG A 214 6.60 4.75 29.54
N ALA A 215 7.24 5.52 28.67
CA ALA A 215 7.99 6.69 29.05
C ALA A 215 7.22 7.97 28.75
N LYS A 216 7.19 8.90 29.70
CA LYS A 216 6.59 10.23 29.56
C LYS A 216 7.66 11.28 29.79
N ARG A 217 7.73 12.28 28.91
CA ARG A 217 8.67 13.40 29.06
C ARG A 217 8.12 14.44 30.04
N GLY A 218 8.60 14.41 31.27
CA GLY A 218 8.26 15.38 32.31
C GLY A 218 9.13 16.65 32.27
N LYS A 219 8.91 17.57 33.22
CA LYS A 219 9.64 18.84 33.34
C LYS A 219 11.10 18.67 33.78
N MET A 220 11.42 17.61 34.52
CA MET A 220 12.74 17.34 35.12
C MET A 220 13.35 16.01 34.64
N GLY A 221 12.91 15.47 33.51
CA GLY A 221 13.41 14.21 32.95
C GLY A 221 12.29 13.29 32.47
N TRP A 222 12.61 12.00 32.31
CA TRP A 222 11.65 10.99 31.89
C TRP A 222 11.03 10.26 33.08
N GLU A 223 9.72 10.05 33.04
CA GLU A 223 9.00 9.15 33.93
C GLU A 223 8.79 7.83 33.17
N VAL A 224 9.21 6.70 33.73
CA VAL A 224 9.13 5.39 33.07
C VAL A 224 8.29 4.44 33.93
N GLU A 225 7.20 3.94 33.37
CA GLU A 225 6.42 2.83 33.91
C GLU A 225 6.85 1.52 33.25
N ILE A 226 7.21 0.52 34.06
CA ILE A 226 7.56 -0.81 33.58
C ILE A 226 6.35 -1.72 33.78
N LYS A 227 5.91 -2.39 32.71
CA LYS A 227 4.83 -3.37 32.72
C LYS A 227 5.29 -4.65 32.04
N ASP A 228 4.85 -5.79 32.53
CA ASP A 228 5.08 -7.06 31.86
C ASP A 228 4.29 -7.11 30.54
N ASN A 229 4.87 -7.70 29.50
CA ASN A 229 4.22 -7.90 28.21
C ASN A 229 3.41 -9.21 28.24
N PRO A 230 2.07 -9.16 28.35
CA PRO A 230 1.26 -10.38 28.49
C PRO A 230 1.24 -11.23 27.22
N ILE A 231 1.63 -10.67 26.07
CA ILE A 231 1.63 -11.36 24.77
C ILE A 231 2.86 -12.30 24.65
N GLY A 232 3.97 -11.98 25.33
CA GLY A 232 5.23 -12.71 25.21
C GLY A 232 5.95 -12.56 23.86
N LYS A 233 5.49 -11.62 23.02
CA LYS A 233 6.07 -11.24 21.72
C LYS A 233 5.94 -9.72 21.55
N ILE A 234 6.83 -9.11 20.76
CA ILE A 234 6.74 -7.68 20.43
C ILE A 234 5.47 -7.45 19.61
N PRO A 235 4.51 -6.63 20.07
CA PRO A 235 3.16 -6.52 19.52
C PRO A 235 3.10 -5.61 18.29
N VAL A 236 3.99 -5.81 17.33
CA VAL A 236 4.10 -4.96 16.14
C VAL A 236 4.34 -5.77 14.87
N LEU A 237 3.71 -5.29 13.80
CA LEU A 237 3.99 -5.68 12.42
C LEU A 237 4.58 -4.49 11.67
N ILE A 238 5.85 -4.55 11.30
CA ILE A 238 6.56 -3.43 10.64
C ILE A 238 6.62 -3.70 9.14
N PHE A 239 6.12 -2.76 8.36
CA PHE A 239 6.21 -2.76 6.90
C PHE A 239 7.36 -1.85 6.49
N GLU A 240 8.42 -2.46 5.95
CA GLU A 240 9.54 -1.72 5.37
C GLU A 240 9.60 -1.97 3.87
N GLN A 241 9.53 -0.89 3.09
CA GLN A 241 9.74 -0.94 1.66
C GLN A 241 10.37 0.35 1.14
N THR A 242 11.02 0.25 0.00
CA THR A 242 11.42 1.45 -0.72
C THR A 242 10.15 2.14 -1.23
N PRO A 243 10.02 3.48 -1.13
CA PRO A 243 8.89 4.20 -1.71
C PRO A 243 8.68 3.84 -3.18
N GLU A 244 7.42 3.67 -3.55
CA GLU A 244 7.00 3.03 -4.80
C GLU A 244 7.44 3.79 -6.06
N HIS A 245 7.66 5.09 -5.93
CA HIS A 245 8.00 6.03 -6.99
C HIS A 245 9.49 6.37 -7.04
N LYS A 246 10.30 5.89 -6.06
CA LYS A 246 11.68 6.36 -5.85
C LYS A 246 12.57 6.24 -7.09
N GLU A 247 12.43 5.16 -7.86
CA GLU A 247 13.24 4.93 -9.06
C GLU A 247 12.87 5.85 -10.24
N VAL A 248 11.63 6.36 -10.26
CA VAL A 248 11.10 7.20 -11.35
C VAL A 248 10.98 8.68 -10.96
N GLN A 249 11.34 9.03 -9.72
CA GLN A 249 11.22 10.40 -9.19
C GLN A 249 11.88 11.47 -10.07
N PRO A 250 13.10 11.28 -10.62
CA PRO A 250 13.68 12.28 -11.52
C PRO A 250 12.88 12.50 -12.81
N MET A 251 12.21 11.47 -13.32
CA MET A 251 11.36 11.57 -14.51
C MET A 251 10.05 12.30 -14.18
N ILE A 252 9.49 12.06 -13.00
CA ILE A 252 8.30 12.78 -12.49
C ILE A 252 8.62 14.27 -12.37
N GLU A 253 9.71 14.63 -11.69
CA GLU A 253 10.15 16.04 -11.55
C GLU A 253 10.33 16.72 -12.91
N ARG A 254 10.91 16.01 -13.90
CA ARG A 254 11.08 16.53 -15.26
C ARG A 254 9.74 16.78 -15.94
N SER A 255 8.80 15.85 -15.82
CA SER A 255 7.44 15.97 -16.40
C SER A 255 6.71 17.19 -15.84
N GLU A 256 6.70 17.37 -14.51
CA GLU A 256 6.04 18.50 -13.84
C GLU A 256 6.64 19.86 -14.20
N ILE A 257 7.97 19.95 -14.27
CA ILE A 257 8.66 21.18 -14.68
C ILE A 257 8.32 21.52 -16.14
N MET A 258 8.25 20.51 -17.01
CA MET A 258 7.93 20.69 -18.41
C MET A 258 6.50 21.19 -18.59
N GLU A 259 5.52 20.53 -17.95
CA GLU A 259 4.11 20.92 -17.96
C GLU A 259 3.91 22.35 -17.44
N SER A 260 4.54 22.67 -16.30
CA SER A 260 4.49 24.00 -15.70
C SER A 260 5.12 25.08 -16.59
N THR A 261 6.17 24.73 -17.34
CA THR A 261 6.83 25.67 -18.25
C THR A 261 6.05 25.83 -19.56
N ASP A 262 5.35 24.78 -19.98
CA ASP A 262 4.48 24.85 -21.14
C ASP A 262 3.24 25.70 -20.86
N ALA A 263 2.61 25.54 -19.69
CA ALA A 263 1.53 26.42 -19.24
C ALA A 263 1.95 27.90 -19.21
N ASP A 264 3.13 28.22 -18.66
CA ASP A 264 3.70 29.59 -18.70
C ASP A 264 3.89 30.11 -20.13
N THR A 265 4.21 29.22 -21.06
CA THR A 265 4.46 29.54 -22.46
C THR A 265 3.13 29.80 -23.15
N ASN A 266 2.15 28.92 -22.97
CA ASN A 266 0.81 29.02 -23.54
C ASN A 266 0.11 30.32 -23.12
N ASP A 267 0.22 30.73 -21.85
CA ASP A 267 -0.31 32.02 -21.38
C ASP A 267 0.33 33.24 -22.07
N ARG A 268 1.64 33.18 -22.36
CA ARG A 268 2.35 34.27 -23.04
C ARG A 268 1.96 34.35 -24.52
N PHE A 269 1.84 33.21 -25.17
CA PHE A 269 1.50 33.13 -26.60
C PHE A 269 0.01 33.28 -26.88
N SER A 270 -0.85 33.14 -25.87
CA SER A 270 -2.27 33.48 -25.97
C SER A 270 -2.50 34.95 -26.37
N ASN A 271 -1.50 35.82 -26.17
CA ASN A 271 -1.46 37.19 -26.68
C ASN A 271 -0.30 37.35 -27.68
N PRO A 272 -0.49 37.02 -28.97
CA PRO A 272 0.60 36.97 -29.93
C PRO A 272 1.23 38.35 -30.13
N ALA A 273 2.55 38.42 -30.00
CA ALA A 273 3.32 39.62 -30.32
C ALA A 273 3.55 39.70 -31.83
N MET A 274 3.15 40.81 -32.45
CA MET A 274 3.42 41.09 -33.85
C MET A 274 4.85 41.61 -34.00
N VAL A 275 5.65 40.95 -34.84
CA VAL A 275 7.00 41.42 -35.21
C VAL A 275 6.89 42.04 -36.59
N ALA A 276 7.29 43.31 -36.69
CA ALA A 276 7.29 44.06 -37.95
C ALA A 276 8.64 44.75 -38.14
N THR A 277 9.11 44.82 -39.38
CA THR A 277 10.32 45.57 -39.75
C THR A 277 10.14 47.05 -39.39
N SER A 278 11.21 47.70 -38.91
CA SER A 278 11.16 49.04 -38.27
C SER A 278 10.44 50.15 -39.06
N GLU A 279 10.29 50.02 -40.38
CA GLU A 279 9.60 50.98 -41.24
C GLU A 279 8.07 50.83 -41.30
N ILE A 280 7.49 49.74 -40.75
CA ILE A 280 6.02 49.48 -40.75
C ILE A 280 5.30 50.20 -39.60
N LEU A 281 6.04 50.66 -38.57
CA LEU A 281 5.49 51.31 -37.37
C LEU A 281 4.77 52.63 -37.65
N ASN A 282 4.99 53.24 -38.82
CA ASN A 282 4.40 54.54 -39.19
C ASN A 282 3.07 54.43 -39.95
N SER A 283 2.60 53.22 -40.30
CA SER A 283 1.38 53.02 -41.09
C SER A 283 0.54 51.85 -40.59
N LEU A 284 0.30 51.77 -39.28
CA LEU A 284 -0.66 50.82 -38.71
C LEU A 284 -2.08 51.40 -38.88
N PRO A 285 -2.99 50.74 -39.62
CA PRO A 285 -4.39 51.18 -39.71
C PRO A 285 -5.05 51.15 -38.33
N LYS A 286 -5.94 52.11 -38.07
CA LYS A 286 -6.67 52.20 -36.79
C LYS A 286 -7.53 50.96 -36.59
N SER A 287 -7.74 50.58 -35.33
CA SER A 287 -8.41 49.32 -34.93
C SER A 287 -9.83 49.12 -35.48
N GLU A 288 -10.46 50.16 -36.02
CA GLU A 288 -11.87 50.20 -36.46
C GLU A 288 -12.09 49.88 -37.95
N GLU A 289 -11.03 49.65 -38.75
CA GLU A 289 -11.17 49.28 -40.16
C GLU A 289 -11.33 47.76 -40.36
N GLU A 290 -12.43 47.34 -41.01
CA GLU A 290 -12.80 45.93 -41.24
C GLU A 290 -11.87 45.18 -42.22
N ALA A 291 -11.11 45.90 -43.07
CA ALA A 291 -10.15 45.32 -44.01
C ALA A 291 -8.75 45.92 -43.81
N LYS A 292 -7.84 45.16 -43.18
CA LYS A 292 -6.46 45.60 -42.91
C LYS A 292 -5.53 45.15 -44.03
N LEU A 293 -5.06 46.09 -44.86
CA LEU A 293 -4.08 45.85 -45.91
C LEU A 293 -2.66 46.16 -45.40
N PHE A 294 -1.80 45.15 -45.33
CA PHE A 294 -0.38 45.32 -44.98
C PHE A 294 0.45 45.43 -46.26
N ILE A 295 0.96 46.62 -46.57
CA ILE A 295 1.82 46.83 -47.74
C ILE A 295 3.28 46.64 -47.32
N LEU A 296 3.91 45.59 -47.84
CA LEU A 296 5.30 45.24 -47.57
C LEU A 296 6.19 45.83 -48.68
N LYS A 297 7.15 46.69 -48.33
CA LYS A 297 8.21 47.14 -49.26
C LYS A 297 9.51 46.36 -48.99
N ASN A 298 10.31 46.17 -50.04
CA ASN A 298 11.64 45.54 -50.01
C ASN A 298 11.67 44.09 -49.48
N GLY A 299 10.68 43.26 -49.83
CA GLY A 299 10.65 41.86 -49.40
C GLY A 299 10.49 41.68 -47.89
N GLY A 300 10.00 42.71 -47.19
CA GLY A 300 9.62 42.61 -45.78
C GLY A 300 8.53 41.57 -45.57
N ASP A 301 8.57 40.92 -44.41
CA ASP A 301 7.69 39.81 -44.08
C ASP A 301 7.04 40.08 -42.72
N VAL A 302 5.72 39.96 -42.64
CA VAL A 302 4.96 40.09 -41.40
C VAL A 302 4.53 38.70 -41.00
N ARG A 303 5.21 38.18 -39.99
CA ARG A 303 4.92 36.88 -39.39
C ARG A 303 4.44 37.08 -37.96
N TYR A 304 3.40 36.36 -37.59
CA TYR A 304 3.18 36.07 -36.19
C TYR A 304 4.36 35.25 -35.68
N LEU A 305 4.88 35.59 -34.51
CA LEU A 305 5.91 34.78 -33.86
C LEU A 305 5.25 33.48 -33.39
N THR A 306 5.26 32.46 -34.24
CA THR A 306 4.70 31.14 -33.95
C THR A 306 5.80 30.14 -33.59
N TRP A 307 5.50 29.25 -32.67
CA TRP A 307 6.41 28.20 -32.20
C TRP A 307 6.26 26.96 -33.11
N ASN A 308 6.80 27.03 -34.33
CA ASN A 308 6.43 26.08 -35.38
C ASN A 308 7.04 24.67 -35.24
N GLU A 309 8.19 24.49 -34.57
CA GLU A 309 8.93 23.20 -34.63
C GLU A 309 9.18 22.52 -33.28
N ALA A 310 9.11 23.23 -32.16
CA ALA A 310 9.42 22.65 -30.85
C ALA A 310 8.18 22.14 -30.09
N SER A 311 6.99 22.11 -30.70
CA SER A 311 5.79 21.53 -30.08
C SER A 311 5.78 20.00 -30.18
N GLU A 312 6.09 19.45 -31.35
CA GLU A 312 6.10 17.99 -31.57
C GLU A 312 7.22 17.29 -30.78
N SER A 313 8.42 17.88 -30.73
CA SER A 313 9.53 17.33 -29.94
C SER A 313 9.21 17.29 -28.44
N LYS A 314 8.52 18.30 -27.91
CA LYS A 314 8.06 18.33 -26.51
C LYS A 314 6.98 17.29 -26.24
N LYS A 315 5.99 17.17 -27.13
CA LYS A 315 4.96 16.13 -27.05
C LYS A 315 5.60 14.73 -27.01
N ASN A 316 6.55 14.48 -27.91
CA ASN A 316 7.31 13.22 -27.96
C ASN A 316 8.22 12.99 -26.74
N GLU A 317 8.63 14.04 -26.02
CA GLU A 317 9.34 13.93 -24.73
C GLU A 317 8.34 13.56 -23.62
N PHE A 318 7.20 14.25 -23.54
CA PHE A 318 6.17 14.01 -22.53
C PHE A 318 5.62 12.57 -22.60
N GLU A 319 5.22 12.12 -23.80
CA GLU A 319 4.72 10.76 -24.01
C GLU A 319 5.77 9.70 -23.66
N ARG A 320 7.06 9.96 -23.94
CA ARG A 320 8.16 9.07 -23.53
C ARG A 320 8.32 9.05 -22.03
N LEU A 321 8.28 10.21 -21.37
CA LEU A 321 8.40 10.33 -19.93
C LEU A 321 7.27 9.58 -19.24
N ASP A 322 6.02 9.81 -19.64
CA ASP A 322 4.86 9.11 -19.08
C ASP A 322 4.98 7.58 -19.24
N LYS A 323 5.31 7.13 -20.46
CA LYS A 323 5.56 5.71 -20.73
C LYS A 323 6.71 5.14 -19.89
N HIS A 324 7.81 5.88 -19.72
CA HIS A 324 8.94 5.44 -18.92
C HIS A 324 8.61 5.43 -17.43
N ILE A 325 7.89 6.41 -16.90
CA ILE A 325 7.43 6.44 -15.51
C ILE A 325 6.61 5.18 -15.23
N LEU A 326 5.56 4.92 -16.02
CA LEU A 326 4.67 3.78 -15.79
C LEU A 326 5.37 2.43 -16.03
N SER A 327 6.13 2.28 -17.12
CA SER A 327 6.81 1.01 -17.42
C SER A 327 7.94 0.68 -16.45
N LYS A 328 8.70 1.67 -15.98
CA LYS A 328 9.81 1.47 -15.02
C LYS A 328 9.32 1.35 -13.59
N SER A 329 8.17 1.95 -13.24
CA SER A 329 7.51 1.71 -11.96
C SER A 329 6.69 0.41 -11.92
N PHE A 330 6.67 -0.35 -13.02
CA PHE A 330 5.85 -1.56 -13.23
C PHE A 330 4.35 -1.30 -13.03
N THR A 331 3.90 -0.10 -13.38
CA THR A 331 2.50 0.31 -13.29
C THR A 331 1.85 0.20 -14.68
N PRO A 332 0.76 -0.58 -14.83
CA PRO A 332 0.02 -0.63 -16.09
C PRO A 332 -0.56 0.73 -16.44
N ASN A 333 -0.50 1.09 -17.71
CA ASN A 333 -1.18 2.29 -18.21
C ASN A 333 -2.66 1.98 -18.42
N ILE A 334 -3.48 2.37 -17.44
CA ILE A 334 -4.93 2.21 -17.46
C ILE A 334 -5.56 3.56 -17.82
N ASP A 335 -5.36 4.01 -19.06
CA ASP A 335 -6.07 5.17 -19.59
C ASP A 335 -7.48 4.77 -20.07
N PHE A 336 -8.43 5.71 -20.09
CA PHE A 336 -9.81 5.50 -20.51
C PHE A 336 -9.94 4.92 -21.92
N ASP A 337 -9.08 5.35 -22.84
CA ASP A 337 -9.05 4.80 -24.20
C ASP A 337 -8.47 3.38 -24.25
N ASN A 338 -7.51 3.05 -23.38
CA ASN A 338 -7.06 1.67 -23.19
C ASN A 338 -8.17 0.83 -22.51
N MET A 339 -8.94 1.39 -21.57
CA MET A 339 -10.06 0.70 -20.91
C MET A 339 -11.20 0.35 -21.85
N LYS A 340 -11.53 1.20 -22.83
CA LYS A 340 -12.51 0.85 -23.88
C LYS A 340 -12.08 -0.36 -24.69
N SER A 341 -10.78 -0.48 -24.99
CA SER A 341 -10.24 -1.67 -25.64
C SER A 341 -10.25 -2.90 -24.71
N LEU A 342 -10.08 -2.70 -23.40
CA LEU A 342 -10.10 -3.74 -22.37
C LEU A 342 -11.51 -4.31 -22.10
N GLY A 343 -12.59 -3.56 -22.35
CA GLY A 343 -13.96 -4.04 -22.17
C GLY A 343 -14.33 -5.25 -23.03
N ASN A 344 -13.62 -5.48 -24.14
CA ASN A 344 -13.81 -6.62 -25.05
C ASN A 344 -12.74 -7.72 -24.88
N LEU A 345 -11.82 -7.58 -23.92
CA LEU A 345 -10.71 -8.52 -23.73
C LEU A 345 -11.05 -9.56 -22.65
N SER A 346 -10.75 -10.83 -22.92
CA SER A 346 -10.90 -11.90 -21.93
C SER A 346 -10.00 -11.66 -20.71
N ALA A 347 -10.34 -12.24 -19.56
CA ALA A 347 -9.53 -12.14 -18.34
C ALA A 347 -8.07 -12.57 -18.57
N LYS A 348 -7.81 -13.50 -19.49
CA LYS A 348 -6.46 -13.91 -19.91
C LYS A 348 -5.70 -12.79 -20.63
N ALA A 349 -6.36 -11.98 -21.45
CA ALA A 349 -5.74 -10.84 -22.12
C ALA A 349 -5.50 -9.66 -21.16
N ILE A 350 -6.45 -9.40 -20.24
CA ILE A 350 -6.26 -8.40 -19.17
C ILE A 350 -5.04 -8.75 -18.31
N ARG A 351 -4.88 -10.03 -17.93
CA ARG A 351 -3.67 -10.49 -17.21
C ARG A 351 -2.37 -10.23 -17.95
N LYS A 352 -2.35 -10.38 -19.28
CA LYS A 352 -1.15 -10.09 -20.10
C LYS A 352 -0.80 -8.60 -20.11
N VAL A 353 -1.80 -7.72 -20.22
CA VAL A 353 -1.60 -6.26 -20.15
C VAL A 353 -1.09 -5.83 -18.77
N MET A 354 -1.56 -6.52 -17.73
CA MET A 354 -1.24 -6.23 -16.33
C MET A 354 -0.01 -6.98 -15.80
N LEU A 355 0.71 -7.73 -16.66
CA LEU A 355 1.81 -8.61 -16.25
C LEU A 355 2.89 -7.87 -15.45
N LEU A 356 3.19 -6.61 -15.80
CA LEU A 356 4.15 -5.80 -15.07
C LEU A 356 3.74 -5.59 -13.60
N ALA A 357 2.46 -5.29 -13.35
CA ALA A 357 1.96 -5.14 -11.99
C ALA A 357 1.89 -6.47 -11.23
N VAL A 358 1.64 -7.59 -11.93
CA VAL A 358 1.74 -8.93 -11.32
C VAL A 358 3.18 -9.21 -10.89
N ILE A 359 4.16 -8.98 -11.75
CA ILE A 359 5.60 -9.14 -11.42
C ILE A 359 5.97 -8.28 -10.21
N LYS A 360 5.48 -7.03 -10.17
CA LYS A 360 5.69 -6.14 -9.04
C LYS A 360 5.08 -6.70 -7.76
N ALA A 361 3.84 -7.18 -7.80
CA ALA A 361 3.16 -7.77 -6.66
C ALA A 361 3.89 -9.02 -6.15
N GLU A 362 4.34 -9.92 -7.03
CA GLU A 362 5.14 -11.10 -6.67
C GLU A 362 6.43 -10.70 -5.95
N ARG A 363 7.15 -9.68 -6.42
CA ARG A 363 8.34 -9.17 -5.73
C ARG A 363 8.01 -8.64 -4.33
N HIS A 364 6.85 -7.99 -4.15
CA HIS A 364 6.42 -7.55 -2.82
C HIS A 364 6.00 -8.74 -1.94
N LYS A 365 5.42 -9.80 -2.50
CA LYS A 365 5.03 -11.01 -1.74
C LYS A 365 6.20 -11.64 -1.00
N GLU A 366 7.44 -11.56 -1.51
CA GLU A 366 8.63 -12.05 -0.80
C GLU A 366 8.74 -11.53 0.65
N LYS A 367 8.49 -10.23 0.86
CA LYS A 367 8.50 -9.63 2.20
C LYS A 367 7.14 -9.71 2.89
N HIS A 368 6.06 -9.58 2.14
CA HIS A 368 4.72 -9.56 2.71
C HIS A 368 4.28 -10.95 3.20
N ASP A 369 4.85 -12.03 2.65
CA ASP A 369 4.72 -13.38 3.21
C ASP A 369 5.24 -13.45 4.65
N ASP A 370 6.41 -12.87 4.92
CA ASP A 370 6.98 -12.82 6.27
C ASP A 370 6.11 -11.98 7.21
N TYR A 371 5.55 -10.88 6.71
CA TYR A 371 4.62 -10.05 7.47
C TYR A 371 3.34 -10.81 7.83
N MET A 372 2.73 -11.54 6.90
CA MET A 372 1.52 -12.33 7.16
C MET A 372 1.79 -13.52 8.09
N LYS A 373 2.94 -14.21 7.95
CA LYS A 373 3.38 -15.23 8.91
C LYS A 373 3.58 -14.66 10.31
N ARG A 374 4.19 -13.47 10.41
CA ARG A 374 4.36 -12.78 11.70
C ARG A 374 3.01 -12.40 12.29
N HIS A 375 2.10 -11.88 11.48
CA HIS A 375 0.74 -11.56 11.90
C HIS A 375 0.02 -12.78 12.48
N ALA A 376 0.01 -13.92 11.76
CA ALA A 376 -0.60 -15.16 12.24
C ALA A 376 0.00 -15.59 13.60
N ASN A 377 1.32 -15.64 13.70
CA ASN A 377 2.02 -16.01 14.92
C ASN A 377 1.78 -15.04 16.09
N LEU A 378 1.59 -13.75 15.81
CA LEU A 378 1.32 -12.73 16.81
C LEU A 378 -0.13 -12.81 17.28
N MET A 379 -1.08 -12.94 16.35
CA MET A 379 -2.50 -13.11 16.66
C MET A 379 -2.77 -14.39 17.45
N ILE A 380 -2.17 -15.52 17.07
CA ILE A 380 -2.26 -16.77 17.85
C ILE A 380 -1.78 -16.56 19.28
N ALA A 381 -0.66 -15.84 19.48
CA ALA A 381 -0.14 -15.54 20.81
C ALA A 381 -1.06 -14.59 21.60
N ILE A 382 -1.65 -13.57 20.95
CA ILE A 382 -2.59 -12.65 21.60
C ILE A 382 -3.87 -13.38 22.00
N LEU A 383 -4.42 -14.22 21.11
CA LEU A 383 -5.60 -15.01 21.37
C LEU A 383 -5.36 -16.01 22.51
N GLY A 384 -4.29 -16.81 22.44
CA GLY A 384 -4.02 -17.84 23.43
C GLY A 384 -3.49 -17.33 24.79
N ASN A 385 -2.77 -16.20 24.84
CA ASN A 385 -2.23 -15.69 26.11
C ASN A 385 -3.12 -14.64 26.79
N VAL A 386 -3.93 -13.90 26.03
CA VAL A 386 -4.65 -12.74 26.59
C VAL A 386 -6.16 -12.80 26.41
N LEU A 387 -6.63 -13.02 25.18
CA LEU A 387 -8.08 -12.92 24.88
C LEU A 387 -8.85 -14.17 25.32
N ASP A 388 -8.31 -15.35 25.02
CA ASP A 388 -8.95 -16.65 25.24
C ASP A 388 -7.96 -17.66 25.83
N TYR A 389 -7.49 -17.34 27.04
CA TYR A 389 -6.52 -18.14 27.79
C TYR A 389 -7.01 -19.56 28.12
N ARG A 390 -8.32 -19.83 28.02
CA ARG A 390 -8.91 -21.14 28.32
C ARG A 390 -8.62 -22.17 27.22
N HIS A 391 -8.61 -21.74 25.97
CA HIS A 391 -8.32 -22.60 24.81
C HIS A 391 -6.86 -22.47 24.34
N LYS A 392 -5.96 -22.03 25.22
CA LYS A 392 -4.54 -21.83 24.90
C LYS A 392 -3.89 -23.04 24.20
N ALA A 393 -4.19 -24.26 24.66
CA ALA A 393 -3.65 -25.48 24.08
C ALA A 393 -4.05 -25.67 22.60
N GLU A 394 -5.27 -25.25 22.22
CA GLU A 394 -5.73 -25.30 20.83
C GLU A 394 -5.04 -24.25 19.96
N TYR A 395 -4.83 -23.03 20.49
CA TYR A 395 -4.07 -21.98 19.78
C TYR A 395 -2.60 -22.37 19.60
N ASP A 396 -1.98 -22.98 20.60
CA ASP A 396 -0.58 -23.45 20.52
C ASP A 396 -0.42 -24.58 19.48
N ALA A 397 -1.47 -25.37 19.24
CA ALA A 397 -1.51 -26.42 18.22
C ALA A 397 -1.95 -25.93 16.82
N LEU A 398 -2.48 -24.71 16.71
CA LEU A 398 -3.04 -24.17 15.47
C LEU A 398 -1.93 -23.84 14.47
N LEU A 399 -2.00 -24.49 13.29
CA LEU A 399 -1.13 -24.20 12.16
C LEU A 399 -1.93 -23.51 11.05
N LEU A 400 -1.52 -22.29 10.70
CA LEU A 400 -2.15 -21.48 9.67
C LEU A 400 -1.29 -21.37 8.42
N ARG A 401 -1.96 -21.39 7.27
CA ARG A 401 -1.40 -20.99 5.97
C ARG A 401 -2.13 -19.76 5.47
N HIS A 402 -1.40 -18.84 4.87
CA HIS A 402 -1.96 -17.69 4.17
C HIS A 402 -1.71 -17.79 2.68
N GLU A 403 -2.62 -17.25 1.88
CA GLU A 403 -2.53 -17.21 0.43
C GLU A 403 -3.02 -15.85 -0.08
N PHE A 404 -2.19 -15.19 -0.90
CA PHE A 404 -2.56 -13.96 -1.57
C PHE A 404 -3.47 -14.27 -2.76
N GLN A 405 -4.61 -13.59 -2.83
CA GLN A 405 -5.56 -13.76 -3.92
C GLN A 405 -5.23 -12.80 -5.06
N GLU A 406 -5.39 -13.26 -6.30
CA GLU A 406 -5.26 -12.37 -7.46
C GLU A 406 -6.34 -11.27 -7.43
N PRO A 407 -5.99 -10.03 -7.81
CA PRO A 407 -6.91 -8.89 -7.74
C PRO A 407 -8.09 -9.02 -8.72
N PHE A 408 -7.84 -9.64 -9.88
CA PHE A 408 -8.86 -9.90 -10.89
C PHE A 408 -9.55 -11.21 -10.56
N GLY A 409 -10.89 -11.24 -10.65
CA GLY A 409 -11.59 -12.51 -10.66
C GLY A 409 -11.13 -13.30 -11.88
N GLU A 410 -10.90 -14.59 -11.70
CA GLU A 410 -10.99 -15.49 -12.84
C GLU A 410 -12.34 -15.28 -13.49
N ASP A 411 -12.39 -15.30 -14.84
CA ASP A 411 -13.68 -15.26 -15.52
C ASP A 411 -14.43 -16.50 -15.08
N VAL A 412 -15.36 -16.23 -14.20
CA VAL A 412 -16.10 -17.15 -13.39
C VAL A 412 -16.83 -18.18 -14.28
N SER A 413 -17.20 -17.74 -15.48
CA SER A 413 -17.83 -18.54 -16.52
C SER A 413 -16.84 -19.47 -17.23
N GLU A 414 -15.62 -19.00 -17.53
CA GLU A 414 -14.56 -19.84 -18.13
C GLU A 414 -14.10 -20.92 -17.17
N LEU A 415 -13.90 -20.58 -15.88
CA LEU A 415 -13.51 -21.55 -14.87
C LEU A 415 -14.58 -22.64 -14.69
N LEU A 416 -15.87 -22.27 -14.63
CA LEU A 416 -16.95 -23.27 -14.57
C LEU A 416 -17.04 -24.12 -15.83
N ALA A 417 -16.81 -23.53 -17.00
CA ALA A 417 -16.79 -24.28 -18.25
C ALA A 417 -15.63 -25.28 -18.27
N ASP A 418 -14.44 -24.87 -17.83
CA ASP A 418 -13.26 -25.74 -17.72
C ASP A 418 -13.45 -26.83 -16.65
N LEU A 419 -14.00 -26.50 -15.47
CA LEU A 419 -14.32 -27.45 -14.41
C LEU A 419 -15.39 -28.46 -14.85
N SER A 420 -16.46 -27.98 -15.48
CA SER A 420 -17.53 -28.85 -15.99
C SER A 420 -17.00 -29.78 -17.07
N LYS A 421 -16.14 -29.27 -17.97
CA LYS A 421 -15.47 -30.07 -18.99
C LYS A 421 -14.57 -31.13 -18.36
N GLN A 422 -13.71 -30.78 -17.40
CA GLN A 422 -12.83 -31.74 -16.73
C GLN A 422 -13.60 -32.81 -15.93
N TYR A 423 -14.72 -32.44 -15.31
CA TYR A 423 -15.61 -33.40 -14.66
C TYR A 423 -16.26 -34.35 -15.68
N ASN A 424 -16.79 -33.81 -16.78
CA ASN A 424 -17.39 -34.60 -17.85
C ASN A 424 -16.36 -35.51 -18.57
N ASP A 425 -15.10 -35.07 -18.67
CA ASP A 425 -13.98 -35.84 -19.21
C ASP A 425 -13.47 -36.91 -18.22
N GLY A 426 -14.02 -36.97 -17.00
CA GLY A 426 -13.67 -37.95 -15.97
C GLY A 426 -12.35 -37.68 -15.24
N ALA A 427 -11.76 -36.49 -15.40
CA ALA A 427 -10.48 -36.13 -14.80
C ALA A 427 -10.61 -35.62 -13.35
N LEU A 428 -11.79 -35.14 -12.96
CA LEU A 428 -12.07 -34.62 -11.61
C LEU A 428 -13.11 -35.47 -10.88
N SER A 429 -12.87 -35.71 -9.59
CA SER A 429 -13.88 -36.29 -8.70
C SER A 429 -15.00 -35.27 -8.46
N ARG A 430 -16.20 -35.77 -8.11
CA ARG A 430 -17.33 -34.89 -7.78
C ARG A 430 -17.08 -34.05 -6.53
N GLU A 431 -16.33 -34.57 -5.56
CA GLU A 431 -15.96 -33.84 -4.35
C GLU A 431 -15.03 -32.67 -4.70
N THR A 432 -13.99 -32.93 -5.50
CA THR A 432 -13.08 -31.87 -5.97
C THR A 432 -13.78 -30.86 -6.88
N TYR A 433 -14.75 -31.28 -7.68
CA TYR A 433 -15.56 -30.39 -8.51
C TYR A 433 -16.40 -29.41 -7.68
N VAL A 434 -17.02 -29.88 -6.59
CA VAL A 434 -17.80 -29.04 -5.67
C VAL A 434 -16.89 -28.13 -4.84
N GLU A 435 -15.72 -28.61 -4.43
CA GLU A 435 -14.72 -27.81 -3.69
C GLU A 435 -14.09 -26.69 -4.52
N LEU A 436 -13.83 -26.94 -5.80
CA LEU A 436 -13.25 -25.94 -6.72
C LEU A 436 -14.31 -25.00 -7.30
N SER A 437 -15.60 -25.30 -7.14
CA SER A 437 -16.70 -24.45 -7.58
C SER A 437 -16.81 -23.21 -6.69
N TYR A 438 -16.53 -22.04 -7.25
CA TYR A 438 -16.64 -20.76 -6.54
C TYR A 438 -18.09 -20.42 -6.11
N LEU A 439 -19.11 -21.06 -6.70
CA LEU A 439 -20.52 -20.87 -6.33
C LEU A 439 -20.85 -21.46 -4.96
N VAL A 440 -20.03 -22.41 -4.51
CA VAL A 440 -20.29 -23.19 -3.32
C VAL A 440 -19.53 -22.56 -2.15
N LYS A 441 -20.28 -21.90 -1.26
CA LYS A 441 -19.71 -21.22 -0.08
C LYS A 441 -19.20 -22.20 0.98
N ASP A 442 -19.88 -23.34 1.12
CA ASP A 442 -19.50 -24.43 2.01
C ASP A 442 -19.58 -25.75 1.24
N ALA A 443 -18.42 -26.22 0.80
CA ALA A 443 -18.31 -27.44 0.01
C ALA A 443 -18.79 -28.68 0.77
N LYS A 444 -18.62 -28.72 2.10
CA LYS A 444 -19.03 -29.87 2.90
C LYS A 444 -20.56 -29.96 2.98
N GLN A 445 -21.21 -28.83 3.22
CA GLN A 445 -22.68 -28.77 3.28
C GLN A 445 -23.31 -29.11 1.92
N GLU A 446 -22.70 -28.67 0.82
CA GLU A 446 -23.22 -28.94 -0.52
C GLU A 446 -23.04 -30.40 -0.94
N ILE A 447 -21.91 -31.02 -0.60
CA ILE A 447 -21.71 -32.46 -0.80
C ILE A 447 -22.77 -33.27 -0.03
N GLU A 448 -23.13 -32.84 1.17
CA GLU A 448 -24.15 -33.51 1.97
C GLU A 448 -25.56 -33.36 1.37
N ARG A 449 -25.93 -32.18 0.87
CA ARG A 449 -27.17 -31.97 0.10
C ARG A 449 -27.22 -32.84 -1.15
N LEU A 450 -26.13 -32.90 -1.90
CA LEU A 450 -26.03 -33.71 -3.11
C LEU A 450 -26.18 -35.22 -2.84
N LYS A 451 -25.68 -35.70 -1.69
CA LYS A 451 -25.89 -37.08 -1.23
C LYS A 451 -27.34 -37.34 -0.85
N GLN A 452 -28.01 -36.39 -0.21
CA GLN A 452 -29.44 -36.47 0.11
C GLN A 452 -30.30 -36.51 -1.16
N GLU A 453 -30.04 -35.64 -2.14
CA GLU A 453 -30.74 -35.64 -3.43
C GLU A 453 -30.51 -36.93 -4.25
N GLU A 454 -29.34 -37.57 -4.10
CA GLU A 454 -29.08 -38.87 -4.72
C GLU A 454 -29.83 -40.01 -4.05
N ALA A 455 -29.89 -40.01 -2.72
CA ALA A 455 -30.70 -40.98 -1.98
C ALA A 455 -32.18 -40.86 -2.38
N GLU A 456 -32.71 -39.64 -2.41
CA GLU A 456 -34.10 -39.37 -2.82
C GLU A 456 -34.37 -39.78 -4.28
N ARG A 457 -33.44 -39.50 -5.21
CA ARG A 457 -33.58 -39.96 -6.61
C ARG A 457 -33.49 -41.48 -6.76
N MET A 458 -32.63 -42.15 -5.99
CA MET A 458 -32.55 -43.61 -5.99
C MET A 458 -33.83 -44.23 -5.42
N GLU A 459 -34.41 -43.64 -4.38
CA GLU A 459 -35.71 -44.04 -3.84
C GLU A 459 -36.83 -43.85 -4.86
N GLN A 460 -36.91 -42.70 -5.53
CA GLN A 460 -37.88 -42.45 -6.60
C GLN A 460 -37.70 -43.40 -7.80
N GLN A 461 -36.47 -43.72 -8.19
CA GLN A 461 -36.21 -44.74 -9.23
C GLN A 461 -36.61 -46.14 -8.78
N MET A 462 -36.40 -46.50 -7.51
CA MET A 462 -36.86 -47.77 -6.97
C MET A 462 -38.39 -47.84 -6.89
N GLU A 463 -39.08 -46.73 -6.64
CA GLU A 463 -40.54 -46.66 -6.70
C GLU A 463 -41.08 -46.75 -8.14
N LEU A 464 -40.46 -46.04 -9.10
CA LEU A 464 -40.80 -46.12 -10.52
C LEU A 464 -40.57 -47.52 -11.10
N ASN A 465 -39.43 -48.16 -10.77
CA ASN A 465 -39.16 -49.54 -11.18
C ASN A 465 -40.13 -50.54 -10.54
N LYS A 466 -40.63 -50.28 -9.33
CA LYS A 466 -41.71 -51.08 -8.75
C LYS A 466 -43.02 -50.90 -9.52
N MET A 467 -43.37 -49.68 -9.93
CA MET A 467 -44.59 -49.43 -10.71
C MET A 467 -44.55 -50.06 -12.11
N ASP A 468 -43.40 -50.04 -12.81
CA ASP A 468 -43.25 -50.67 -14.13
C ASP A 468 -43.29 -52.21 -14.08
N VAL A 469 -42.79 -52.83 -13.01
CA VAL A 469 -42.89 -54.29 -12.82
C VAL A 469 -44.34 -54.75 -12.55
N PHE A 470 -45.22 -53.86 -12.09
CA PHE A 470 -46.65 -54.14 -11.90
C PHE A 470 -47.56 -53.62 -13.04
N GLY A 471 -47.03 -52.88 -14.02
CA GLY A 471 -47.79 -52.28 -15.13
C GLY A 471 -47.77 -53.05 -16.45
N GLY A 472 -46.98 -54.13 -16.55
CA GLY A 472 -46.87 -54.97 -17.75
C GLY A 472 -47.69 -56.25 -17.69
N ALA A 473 -49.01 -56.15 -17.54
CA ALA A 473 -49.95 -57.24 -17.82
C ALA A 473 -51.39 -56.68 -18.01
N GLU A 474 -51.66 -56.11 -19.19
CA GLU A 474 -52.99 -56.18 -19.79
C GLU A 474 -52.99 -57.18 -20.95
#